data_AF-A0A1E3WDA6-F1
#
_entry.id   AF-A0A1E3WDA6-F1
#
_cell.length_a   1.000
_cell.length_b   1.000
_cell.length_c   1.000
_cell.angle_alpha   90.00
_cell.angle_beta   90.00
_cell.angle_gamma   90.00
#
_symmetry.space_group_name_H-M   'P 1'
#
loop_
_entity.id
_entity.type
_entity.pdbx_description
1 polymer ?
#
loop_
_entity_poly.entity_id
_entity_poly.type
_entity_poly.pdbx_seq_one_letter_code
_entity_poly.pdbx_strand_id
1 'polypeptide(L)'
;MAEKGPVRAAERPAPTDEELDRTPPLPLVVWAARCTAYFLALGGIMLVSYLFYGFDTDPQSFPPGFRLNPLQAGVNFIWGGVGTAIGFFRPRFATGFVLAFAAFYTLVASLGTFAGSALGMELGTPAKVFYWVVVAGAWAVGLRALLKPRRAA
;
A
#
# COMPACT_ATOMS: atom_id res chain seq x y z
N MET A 1 -0.74 10.42 62.81
CA MET A 1 -0.96 9.48 61.70
C MET A 1 -0.97 10.30 60.42
N ALA A 2 0.05 10.15 59.57
CA ALA A 2 0.17 10.94 58.35
C ALA A 2 -0.67 10.27 57.24
N GLU A 3 -1.71 10.98 56.81
CA GLU A 3 -2.60 10.59 55.73
C GLU A 3 -1.82 10.68 54.40
N LYS A 4 -1.44 9.52 53.84
CA LYS A 4 -0.87 9.45 52.49
C LYS A 4 -1.98 9.70 51.48
N GLY A 5 -2.09 10.94 51.01
CA GLY A 5 -2.94 11.28 49.87
C GLY A 5 -2.60 10.42 48.64
N PRO A 6 -3.57 10.16 47.75
CA PRO A 6 -3.37 9.27 46.61
C PRO A 6 -2.34 9.89 45.67
N VAL A 7 -1.22 9.19 45.46
CA VAL A 7 -0.22 9.55 44.47
C VAL A 7 -0.91 9.49 43.11
N ARG A 8 -1.25 10.65 42.54
CA ARG A 8 -1.68 10.75 41.15
C ARG A 8 -0.61 10.07 40.31
N ALA A 9 -0.96 8.94 39.69
CA ALA A 9 -0.09 8.29 38.72
C ALA A 9 0.33 9.36 37.71
N ALA A 10 1.64 9.61 37.62
CA ALA A 10 2.17 10.57 36.67
C ALA A 10 1.68 10.15 35.29
N GLU A 11 0.93 11.04 34.64
CA GLU A 11 0.40 10.85 33.30
C GLU A 11 1.58 10.51 32.40
N ARG A 12 1.59 9.28 31.85
CA ARG A 12 2.70 8.80 31.05
C ARG A 12 2.88 9.76 29.87
N PRO A 13 4.09 10.31 29.65
CA PRO A 13 4.32 11.18 28.51
C PRO A 13 3.96 10.44 27.22
N ALA A 14 3.39 11.19 26.26
CA ALA A 14 2.99 10.62 24.98
C ALA A 14 4.17 9.85 24.34
N PRO A 15 3.92 8.66 23.76
CA PRO A 15 4.98 7.83 23.22
C PRO A 15 5.76 8.59 22.15
N THR A 16 7.07 8.46 22.19
CA THR A 16 7.97 9.13 21.24
C THR A 16 7.88 8.51 19.85
N ASP A 17 8.28 9.25 18.81
CA ASP A 17 8.30 8.77 17.42
C ASP A 17 9.10 7.47 17.27
N GLU A 18 10.23 7.33 17.98
CA GLU A 18 11.04 6.12 17.96
C GLU A 18 10.36 4.93 18.64
N GLU A 19 9.60 5.16 19.73
CA GLU A 19 8.84 4.10 20.39
C GLU A 19 7.67 3.62 19.53
N LEU A 20 7.00 4.55 18.84
CA LEU A 20 5.94 4.23 17.87
C LEU A 20 6.50 3.40 16.70
N ASP A 21 7.67 3.78 16.18
CA ASP A 21 8.35 3.08 15.09
C ASP A 21 8.95 1.72 15.54
N ARG A 22 9.21 1.51 16.85
CA ARG A 22 9.74 0.25 17.42
C ARG A 22 8.68 -0.81 17.78
N THR A 23 7.38 -0.54 17.63
CA THR A 23 6.31 -1.45 18.06
C THR A 23 6.38 -2.85 17.37
N PRO A 24 6.58 -3.98 18.09
CA PRO A 24 6.68 -5.34 17.53
C PRO A 24 5.48 -6.26 17.90
N PRO A 25 5.25 -7.44 17.28
CA PRO A 25 5.58 -7.89 15.93
C PRO A 25 4.32 -7.92 15.03
N LEU A 26 4.34 -7.09 14.00
CA LEU A 26 3.66 -7.29 12.72
C LEU A 26 2.12 -7.30 12.72
N PRO A 27 1.47 -6.15 12.97
CA PRO A 27 0.09 -5.96 12.55
C PRO A 27 0.01 -6.20 11.03
N LEU A 28 -1.00 -6.97 10.61
CA LEU A 28 -1.26 -7.37 9.22
C LEU A 28 -1.11 -6.22 8.20
N VAL A 29 -1.39 -4.99 8.63
CA VAL A 29 -1.26 -3.76 7.84
C VAL A 29 0.18 -3.39 7.48
N VAL A 30 1.14 -3.64 8.37
CA VAL A 30 2.58 -3.43 8.08
C VAL A 30 3.06 -4.48 7.08
N TRP A 31 2.59 -5.71 7.20
CA TRP A 31 2.85 -6.74 6.19
C TRP A 31 2.25 -6.38 4.83
N ALA A 32 1.00 -5.90 4.80
CA ALA A 32 0.38 -5.42 3.57
C ALA A 32 1.18 -4.27 2.93
N ALA A 33 1.69 -3.33 3.74
CA ALA A 33 2.58 -2.28 3.25
C ALA A 33 3.90 -2.86 2.69
N ARG A 34 4.51 -3.86 3.33
CA ARG A 34 5.71 -4.53 2.80
C ARG A 34 5.45 -5.29 1.51
N CYS A 35 4.26 -5.87 1.33
CA CYS A 35 3.88 -6.53 0.08
C CYS A 35 3.89 -5.59 -1.12
N THR A 36 3.87 -4.26 -0.92
CA THR A 36 4.02 -3.33 -2.04
C THR A 36 5.43 -3.33 -2.65
N ALA A 37 6.41 -3.96 -2.00
CA ALA A 37 7.70 -4.26 -2.62
C ALA A 37 7.55 -5.06 -3.93
N TYR A 38 6.48 -5.87 -4.04
CA TYR A 38 6.12 -6.52 -5.30
C TYR A 38 5.80 -5.51 -6.41
N PHE A 39 4.98 -4.49 -6.10
CA PHE A 39 4.64 -3.42 -7.05
C PHE A 39 5.88 -2.57 -7.40
N LEU A 40 6.78 -2.35 -6.44
CA LEU A 40 8.06 -1.67 -6.68
C LEU A 40 8.92 -2.46 -7.67
N ALA A 41 9.08 -3.77 -7.45
CA ALA A 41 9.84 -4.63 -8.34
C ALA A 41 9.20 -4.69 -9.73
N LEU A 42 7.87 -4.85 -9.80
CA LEU A 42 7.14 -4.92 -11.07
C LEU A 42 7.24 -3.61 -11.85
N GLY A 43 7.00 -2.46 -11.19
CA GLY A 43 7.18 -1.14 -11.80
C GLY A 43 8.63 -0.90 -12.22
N GLY A 44 9.59 -1.31 -11.40
CA GLY A 44 11.02 -1.20 -11.70
C GLY A 44 11.44 -2.01 -12.91
N ILE A 45 11.04 -3.28 -13.00
CA ILE A 45 11.29 -4.15 -14.16
C ILE A 45 10.68 -3.54 -15.42
N MET A 46 9.46 -3.00 -15.33
CA MET A 46 8.81 -2.35 -16.46
C MET A 46 9.56 -1.09 -16.91
N LEU A 47 9.96 -0.22 -15.97
CA LEU A 47 10.73 1.00 -16.27
C LEU A 47 12.12 0.68 -16.86
N VAL A 48 12.81 -0.33 -16.32
CA VAL A 48 14.08 -0.80 -16.88
C VAL A 48 13.88 -1.34 -18.29
N SER A 49 12.79 -2.06 -18.53
CA SER A 49 12.46 -2.55 -19.88
C SER A 49 12.30 -1.37 -20.86
N TYR A 50 11.68 -0.25 -20.45
CA TYR A 50 11.61 0.97 -21.25
C TYR A 50 12.97 1.62 -21.55
N LEU A 51 13.96 1.49 -20.67
CA LEU A 51 15.32 1.98 -20.95
C LEU A 51 15.99 1.22 -22.09
N PHE A 52 15.66 -0.06 -22.27
CA PHE A 52 16.24 -0.90 -23.34
C PHE A 52 15.43 -0.89 -24.63
N TYR A 53 14.10 -0.90 -24.55
CA TYR A 53 13.22 -0.98 -25.72
C TYR A 53 12.69 0.38 -26.20
N GLY A 54 12.74 1.42 -25.34
CA GLY A 54 12.25 2.77 -25.65
C GLY A 54 10.77 2.98 -25.30
N PHE A 55 10.37 4.23 -25.06
CA PHE A 55 8.99 4.59 -24.67
C PHE A 55 7.95 4.36 -25.77
N ASP A 56 8.37 4.29 -27.04
CA ASP A 56 7.52 4.02 -28.21
C ASP A 56 7.28 2.52 -28.45
N THR A 57 7.72 1.64 -27.53
CA THR A 57 7.54 0.19 -27.70
C THR A 57 6.06 -0.19 -27.66
N ASP A 58 5.58 -0.89 -28.68
CA ASP A 58 4.19 -1.37 -28.75
C ASP A 58 3.89 -2.30 -27.54
N PRO A 59 2.97 -1.91 -26.64
CA PRO A 59 2.59 -2.72 -25.49
C PRO A 59 2.07 -4.11 -25.87
N GLN A 60 1.53 -4.30 -27.07
CA GLN A 60 0.99 -5.57 -27.56
C GLN A 60 2.08 -6.60 -27.91
N SER A 61 3.33 -6.17 -28.06
CA SER A 61 4.46 -7.05 -28.34
C SER A 61 4.86 -7.93 -27.14
N PHE A 62 4.35 -7.61 -25.94
CA PHE A 62 4.63 -8.35 -24.71
C PHE A 62 3.50 -9.33 -24.35
N PRO A 63 3.82 -10.43 -23.63
CA PRO A 63 2.84 -11.41 -23.20
C PRO A 63 1.63 -10.77 -22.50
N PRO A 64 0.42 -11.34 -22.62
CA PRO A 64 -0.76 -10.86 -21.90
C PRO A 64 -0.48 -10.77 -20.40
N GLY A 65 -0.52 -9.55 -19.85
CA GLY A 65 -0.16 -9.24 -18.46
C GLY A 65 1.15 -8.46 -18.28
N PHE A 66 2.02 -8.45 -19.30
CA PHE A 66 3.26 -7.66 -19.38
C PHE A 66 3.18 -6.53 -20.40
N ARG A 67 1.98 -6.23 -20.92
CA ARG A 67 1.77 -5.12 -21.84
C ARG A 67 2.30 -3.85 -21.19
N LEU A 68 3.48 -3.44 -21.62
CA LEU A 68 4.24 -2.37 -21.03
C LEU A 68 3.43 -1.09 -21.23
N ASN A 69 2.86 -0.58 -20.14
CA ASN A 69 2.30 0.78 -20.10
C ASN A 69 3.16 1.63 -19.14
N PRO A 70 3.68 2.78 -19.61
CA PRO A 70 4.65 3.54 -18.84
C PRO A 70 4.00 4.24 -17.64
N LEU A 71 2.72 4.61 -17.77
CA LEU A 71 1.93 5.20 -16.70
C LEU A 71 1.69 4.17 -15.59
N GLN A 72 1.30 2.94 -15.95
CA GLN A 72 1.12 1.86 -14.96
C GLN A 72 2.45 1.50 -14.28
N ALA A 73 3.55 1.45 -15.03
CA ALA A 73 4.88 1.21 -14.49
C ALA A 73 5.26 2.26 -13.44
N GLY A 74 5.06 3.55 -13.75
CA GLY A 74 5.29 4.65 -12.82
C GLY A 74 4.41 4.59 -11.58
N VAL A 75 3.10 4.31 -11.74
CA VAL A 75 2.16 4.16 -10.62
C VAL A 75 2.59 3.03 -9.68
N ASN A 76 2.91 1.85 -10.24
CA ASN A 76 3.38 0.72 -9.45
C ASN A 76 4.70 1.00 -8.74
N PHE A 77 5.63 1.69 -9.42
CA PHE A 77 6.91 2.06 -8.84
C PHE A 77 6.76 3.03 -7.67
N ILE A 78 5.93 4.08 -7.82
CA ILE A 78 5.69 5.09 -6.78
C ILE A 78 4.98 4.46 -5.58
N TRP A 79 3.83 3.81 -5.80
CA TRP A 79 3.09 3.17 -4.71
C TRP A 79 3.91 2.07 -4.03
N GLY A 80 4.63 1.29 -4.82
CA GLY A 80 5.55 0.27 -4.34
C GLY A 80 6.65 0.84 -3.47
N GLY A 81 7.30 1.92 -3.92
CA GLY A 81 8.38 2.60 -3.22
C GLY A 81 7.93 3.23 -1.91
N VAL A 82 6.83 3.98 -1.93
CA VAL A 82 6.23 4.59 -0.74
C VAL A 82 5.83 3.52 0.28
N GLY A 83 5.13 2.47 -0.15
CA GLY A 83 4.70 1.41 0.75
C GLY A 83 5.85 0.58 1.31
N THR A 84 6.91 0.35 0.52
CA THR A 84 8.14 -0.29 1.00
C THR A 84 8.82 0.57 2.05
N ALA A 85 8.99 1.87 1.78
CA ALA A 85 9.60 2.79 2.74
C ALA A 85 8.81 2.84 4.07
N ILE A 86 7.49 2.90 3.98
CA ILE A 86 6.59 2.89 5.15
C ILE A 86 6.66 1.53 5.88
N GLY A 87 6.56 0.42 5.16
CA GLY A 87 6.50 -0.92 5.74
C GLY A 87 7.79 -1.37 6.43
N PHE A 88 8.95 -0.86 5.99
CA PHE A 88 10.25 -1.19 6.58
C PHE A 88 10.77 -0.14 7.57
N PHE A 89 10.56 1.15 7.31
CA PHE A 89 11.21 2.23 8.10
C PHE A 89 10.26 3.09 8.92
N ARG A 90 8.97 3.19 8.55
CA ARG A 90 7.99 4.07 9.23
C ARG A 90 6.63 3.38 9.40
N PRO A 91 6.56 2.25 10.15
CA PRO A 91 5.36 1.41 10.23
C PRO A 91 4.13 2.15 10.81
N ARG A 92 4.33 3.25 11.55
CA ARG A 92 3.23 4.10 12.04
C ARG A 92 2.29 4.60 10.95
N PHE A 93 2.79 4.79 9.73
CA PHE A 93 1.98 5.26 8.59
C PHE A 93 1.34 4.13 7.79
N ALA A 94 1.60 2.86 8.12
CA ALA A 94 1.13 1.71 7.34
C ALA A 94 -0.39 1.67 7.21
N THR A 95 -1.14 1.99 8.26
CA THR A 95 -2.61 2.02 8.20
C THR A 95 -3.13 3.08 7.23
N GLY A 96 -2.63 4.31 7.34
CA GLY A 96 -3.02 5.38 6.43
C GLY A 96 -2.64 5.06 4.98
N PHE A 97 -1.43 4.52 4.79
CA PHE A 97 -0.97 4.08 3.48
C PHE A 97 -1.85 2.99 2.87
N VAL A 98 -2.15 1.91 3.59
CA VAL A 98 -2.96 0.79 3.07
C VAL A 98 -4.37 1.26 2.70
N LEU A 99 -4.96 2.18 3.46
CA LEU A 99 -6.25 2.77 3.14
C LEU A 99 -6.18 3.68 1.90
N ALA A 100 -5.16 4.52 1.79
CA ALA A 100 -4.95 5.37 0.61
C ALA A 100 -4.71 4.53 -0.65
N PHE A 101 -3.91 3.47 -0.52
CA PHE A 101 -3.66 2.48 -1.57
C PHE A 101 -4.96 1.79 -1.99
N ALA A 102 -5.78 1.34 -1.02
CA ALA A 102 -7.06 0.72 -1.29
C ALA A 102 -7.99 1.67 -2.04
N ALA A 103 -8.11 2.93 -1.60
CA ALA A 103 -8.94 3.94 -2.25
C ALA A 103 -8.48 4.23 -3.68
N PHE A 104 -7.18 4.43 -3.89
CA PHE A 104 -6.61 4.68 -5.21
C PHE A 104 -6.87 3.51 -6.18
N TYR A 105 -6.55 2.28 -5.78
CA TYR A 105 -6.78 1.13 -6.65
C TYR A 105 -8.26 0.78 -6.81
N THR A 106 -9.15 1.21 -5.89
CA THR A 106 -10.60 1.15 -6.09
C THR A 106 -11.02 2.02 -7.28
N LEU A 107 -10.48 3.23 -7.40
CA LEU A 107 -10.74 4.11 -8.55
C LEU A 107 -10.21 3.48 -9.84
N VAL A 108 -8.98 2.95 -9.83
CA VAL A 108 -8.39 2.28 -11.00
C VAL A 108 -9.24 1.06 -11.42
N ALA A 109 -9.65 0.22 -10.47
CA ALA A 109 -10.50 -0.94 -10.73
C ALA A 109 -11.86 -0.52 -11.29
N SER A 110 -12.47 0.54 -10.74
CA SER A 110 -13.75 1.07 -11.19
C SER A 110 -13.67 1.62 -12.61
N LEU A 111 -12.66 2.44 -12.91
CA LEU A 111 -12.42 2.94 -14.26
C LEU A 111 -12.20 1.78 -15.25
N GLY A 112 -11.40 0.80 -14.87
CA GLY A 112 -11.16 -0.39 -15.71
C GLY A 112 -12.41 -1.21 -15.97
N THR A 113 -13.26 -1.38 -14.96
CA THR A 113 -14.51 -2.14 -15.07
C THR A 113 -15.55 -1.40 -15.90
N PHE A 114 -15.82 -0.12 -15.61
CA PHE A 114 -16.97 0.61 -16.16
C PHE A 114 -16.63 1.48 -17.39
N ALA A 115 -15.44 2.05 -17.46
CA ALA A 115 -15.00 2.86 -18.61
C ALA A 115 -14.23 2.05 -19.67
N GLY A 116 -14.00 0.75 -19.42
CA GLY A 116 -13.29 -0.15 -20.32
C GLY A 116 -11.76 0.03 -20.34
N SER A 117 -11.27 1.17 -19.85
CA SER A 117 -9.85 1.47 -19.72
C SER A 117 -9.50 2.13 -18.38
N ALA A 118 -8.31 1.85 -17.87
CA ALA A 118 -7.71 2.59 -16.76
C ALA A 118 -6.20 2.72 -16.97
N LEU A 119 -5.65 3.86 -16.58
CA LEU A 119 -4.22 4.19 -16.73
C LEU A 119 -3.71 3.99 -18.18
N GLY A 120 -4.55 4.26 -19.18
CA GLY A 120 -4.20 4.13 -20.60
C GLY A 120 -4.14 2.69 -21.12
N MET A 121 -4.72 1.72 -20.39
CA MET A 121 -4.83 0.33 -20.84
C MET A 121 -6.28 -0.13 -20.88
N GLU A 122 -6.63 -0.87 -21.93
CA GLU A 122 -7.78 -1.77 -21.87
C GLU A 122 -7.45 -2.92 -20.92
N LEU A 123 -8.20 -3.02 -19.82
CA LEU A 123 -8.03 -4.13 -18.89
C LEU A 123 -8.84 -5.32 -19.40
N GLY A 124 -8.16 -6.42 -19.68
CA GLY A 124 -8.83 -7.72 -19.87
C GLY A 124 -9.54 -8.16 -18.57
N THR A 125 -10.52 -9.05 -18.71
CA THR A 125 -11.28 -9.61 -17.57
C THR A 125 -10.39 -10.12 -16.42
N PRO A 126 -9.28 -10.86 -16.67
CA PRO A 126 -8.40 -11.32 -15.59
C PRO A 126 -7.75 -10.16 -14.80
N ALA A 127 -7.35 -9.09 -15.49
CA ALA A 127 -6.73 -7.93 -14.84
C ALA A 127 -7.74 -7.16 -13.99
N LYS A 128 -8.99 -7.02 -14.46
CA LYS A 128 -10.08 -6.42 -13.68
C LYS A 128 -10.30 -7.19 -12.37
N VAL A 129 -10.41 -8.51 -12.45
CA VAL A 129 -10.60 -9.37 -11.27
C VAL A 129 -9.42 -9.24 -10.31
N PHE A 130 -8.19 -9.25 -10.80
CA PHE A 130 -7.00 -9.06 -9.97
C PHE A 130 -7.04 -7.77 -9.16
N TYR A 131 -7.36 -6.63 -9.80
CA TYR A 131 -7.46 -5.35 -9.09
C TYR A 131 -8.56 -5.36 -8.02
N TRP A 132 -9.73 -5.94 -8.30
CA TRP A 132 -10.79 -6.05 -7.31
C TRP A 132 -10.41 -6.93 -6.11
N VAL A 133 -9.67 -8.02 -6.34
CA VAL A 133 -9.17 -8.87 -5.25
C VAL A 133 -8.15 -8.12 -4.39
N VAL A 134 -7.21 -7.40 -5.01
CA VAL A 134 -6.22 -6.57 -4.29
C VAL A 134 -6.91 -5.49 -3.46
N VAL A 135 -7.88 -4.79 -4.05
CA VAL A 135 -8.66 -3.74 -3.40
C VAL A 135 -9.45 -4.28 -2.20
N ALA A 136 -10.14 -5.40 -2.37
CA ALA A 136 -10.90 -6.03 -1.30
C ALA A 136 -9.99 -6.44 -0.13
N GLY A 137 -8.83 -7.03 -0.44
CA GLY A 137 -7.81 -7.38 0.56
C GLY A 137 -7.29 -6.15 1.29
N ALA A 138 -6.93 -5.09 0.57
CA ALA A 138 -6.40 -3.86 1.16
C ALA A 138 -7.42 -3.17 2.08
N TRP A 139 -8.69 -3.08 1.67
CA TRP A 139 -9.78 -2.57 2.51
C TRP A 139 -9.98 -3.41 3.77
N ALA A 140 -10.02 -4.74 3.65
CA ALA A 140 -10.19 -5.63 4.79
C ALA A 140 -9.06 -5.45 5.82
N VAL A 141 -7.81 -5.34 5.35
CA VAL A 141 -6.65 -5.13 6.23
C VAL A 141 -6.68 -3.74 6.87
N GLY A 142 -6.94 -2.68 6.08
CA GLY A 142 -6.99 -1.31 6.56
C GLY A 142 -8.11 -1.06 7.57
N LEU A 143 -9.33 -1.52 7.28
CA LEU A 143 -10.48 -1.38 8.18
C LEU A 143 -10.29 -2.20 9.45
N ARG A 144 -9.77 -3.44 9.36
CA ARG A 144 -9.45 -4.24 10.54
C ARG A 144 -8.42 -3.56 11.44
N ALA A 145 -7.45 -2.85 10.87
CA ALA A 145 -6.47 -2.08 11.63
C ALA A 145 -7.11 -0.87 12.34
N LEU A 146 -8.10 -0.21 11.74
CA LEU A 146 -8.87 0.86 12.37
C LEU A 146 -9.79 0.37 13.49
N LEU A 147 -10.45 -0.77 13.27
CA LEU A 147 -11.43 -1.36 14.20
C LEU A 147 -10.78 -2.06 15.39
N LYS A 148 -9.48 -2.36 15.35
CA LYS A 148 -8.78 -2.96 16.47
C LYS A 148 -8.74 -1.94 17.61
N PRO A 149 -9.36 -2.21 18.77
CA PRO A 149 -9.36 -1.26 19.87
C PRO A 149 -7.93 -0.90 20.22
N ARG A 150 -7.62 0.40 20.28
CA ARG A 150 -6.45 0.90 21.02
C ARG A 150 -6.67 0.45 22.46
N ARG A 151 -6.14 -0.73 22.84
CA ARG A 151 -5.93 -1.04 24.24
C ARG A 151 -4.95 0.02 24.73
N ALA A 152 -5.53 1.03 25.39
CA ALA A 152 -4.81 2.04 26.12
C ALA A 152 -3.75 1.34 26.98
N ALA A 153 -2.50 1.76 26.79
CA ALA A 153 -1.34 1.40 27.59
C ALA A 153 -0.60 2.69 27.94
#